data_AF-A0A3C1K4P0-F1
#
_entry.id   AF-A0A3C1K4P0-F1
#
_cell.length_a   1.000
_cell.length_b   1.000
_cell.length_c   1.000
_cell.angle_alpha   90.00
_cell.angle_beta   90.00
_cell.angle_gamma   90.00
#
_symmetry.space_group_name_H-M   'P 1'
#
loop_
_entity.id
_entity.type
_entity.pdbx_description
1 polymer ?
#
loop_
_entity_poly.entity_id
_entity_poly.type
_entity_poly.pdbx_seq_one_letter_code
_entity_poly.pdbx_strand_id
1 'polypeptide(L)' 'MNIITHNINQTKIAEIISDEIIIHSPQDSLDLLGNLYYQDFDKIILHQSNLTPDFFDLK' A
#
# COMPACT_ATOMS: atom_id res chain seq x y z
N MET A 1 -3.05 -8.25 -8.22
CA MET A 1 -3.21 -7.37 -7.03
C MET A 1 -4.52 -7.67 -6.34
N ASN A 2 -4.47 -8.10 -5.08
CA ASN A 2 -5.64 -8.31 -4.22
C ASN A 2 -5.54 -7.38 -3.01
N ILE A 3 -6.67 -6.85 -2.55
CA ILE A 3 -6.76 -6.02 -1.35
C ILE A 3 -7.52 -6.82 -0.29
N ILE A 4 -6.84 -7.15 0.81
CA ILE A 4 -7.44 -7.76 1.99
C ILE A 4 -7.81 -6.65 2.96
N THR A 5 -9.06 -6.65 3.41
CA THR A 5 -9.53 -5.67 4.39
C THR A 5 -9.41 -6.25 5.79
N HIS A 6 -8.68 -5.57 6.66
CA HIS A 6 -8.66 -5.83 8.09
C HIS A 6 -9.41 -4.71 8.81
N ASN A 7 -10.30 -5.06 9.73
CA ASN A 7 -10.98 -4.09 10.58
C ASN A 7 -10.60 -4.38 12.04
N ILE A 8 -9.82 -3.47 12.63
CA ILE A 8 -9.31 -3.61 13.99
C ILE A 8 -9.61 -2.31 14.73
N ASN A 9 -10.33 -2.39 15.85
CA ASN A 9 -10.67 -1.22 16.67
C ASN A 9 -11.28 -0.05 15.87
N GLN A 10 -12.21 -0.36 14.95
CA GLN A 10 -12.85 0.59 14.04
C GLN A 10 -11.93 1.24 12.99
N THR A 11 -10.66 0.83 12.92
CA THR A 11 -9.73 1.24 11.87
C THR A 11 -9.81 0.25 10.71
N LYS A 12 -10.09 0.74 9.50
CA LYS A 12 -10.01 -0.06 8.28
C LYS A 12 -8.58 -0.03 7.74
N ILE A 13 -7.99 -1.21 7.55
CA ILE A 13 -6.63 -1.39 7.06
C ILE A 13 -6.70 -2.17 5.75
N ALA A 14 -6.14 -1.61 4.69
CA ALA A 14 -5.97 -2.29 3.40
C ALA A 14 -4.61 -2.99 3.38
N GLU A 15 -4.59 -4.32 3.36
CA GLU A 15 -3.39 -5.09 3.04
C GLU A 15 -3.37 -5.42 1.56
N ILE A 16 -2.28 -5.08 0.88
CA ILE A 16 -2.12 -5.38 -0.55
C ILE A 16 -1.27 -6.62 -0.73
N ILE A 17 -1.84 -7.61 -1.40
CA ILE A 17 -1.14 -8.84 -1.80
C ILE A 17 -0.93 -8.81 -3.30
N SER A 18 0.34 -8.84 -3.72
CA SER A 18 0.74 -8.90 -5.12
C SER A 18 2.08 -9.60 -5.25
N ASP A 19 2.27 -10.31 -6.36
CA ASP A 19 3.53 -10.94 -6.73
C ASP A 19 4.46 -9.98 -7.50
N GLU A 20 3.96 -8.78 -7.80
CA GLU A 20 4.67 -7.74 -8.55
C GLU A 20 4.97 -6.52 -7.67
N ILE A 21 5.96 -5.73 -8.10
CA ILE A 21 6.22 -4.40 -7.55
C ILE A 21 5.06 -3.49 -7.98
N ILE A 22 4.48 -2.78 -7.02
CA ILE A 22 3.39 -1.82 -7.24
C ILE A 22 3.90 -0.40 -7.08
N ILE A 23 4.82 -0.19 -6.14
CA ILE A 23 5.42 1.11 -5.87
C ILE A 23 6.77 1.19 -6.58
N HIS A 24 6.78 1.79 -7.77
CA HIS A 24 8.01 2.08 -8.51
C HIS A 24 8.55 3.48 -8.21
N SER A 25 7.67 4.39 -7.77
CA SER A 25 7.98 5.79 -7.51
C SER A 25 7.16 6.35 -6.33
N PRO A 26 7.55 7.54 -5.81
CA PRO A 26 6.73 8.25 -4.83
C PRO A 26 5.32 8.61 -5.34
N GLN A 27 5.16 8.83 -6.65
CA GLN A 27 3.86 9.14 -7.24
C GLN A 27 2.90 7.95 -7.16
N ASP A 28 3.39 6.74 -7.45
CA ASP A 28 2.58 5.52 -7.35
C ASP A 28 2.08 5.31 -5.91
N SER A 29 2.92 5.64 -4.91
CA SER A 29 2.53 5.60 -3.50
C SER A 29 1.43 6.60 -3.19
N LEU A 30 1.55 7.81 -3.70
CA LEU A 30 0.58 8.88 -3.49
C LEU A 30 -0.77 8.53 -4.11
N ASP A 31 -0.77 8.04 -5.36
CA ASP A 31 -1.97 7.65 -6.08
C ASP A 31 -2.68 6.49 -5.38
N LEU A 32 -1.93 5.51 -4.89
CA LEU A 32 -2.46 4.39 -4.13
C LEU A 32 -3.10 4.83 -2.81
N LEU A 33 -2.43 5.69 -2.05
CA LEU A 33 -2.97 6.25 -0.81
C LEU A 33 -4.24 7.05 -1.07
N GLY A 34 -4.28 7.86 -2.13
CA GLY A 34 -5.46 8.61 -2.53
C GLY A 34 -6.64 7.67 -2.84
N ASN A 35 -6.42 6.63 -3.63
CA ASN A 35 -7.45 5.65 -3.97
C ASN A 35 -7.99 4.91 -2.73
N LEU A 36 -7.12 4.51 -1.81
CA LEU A 36 -7.52 3.82 -0.58
C LEU A 36 -8.28 4.75 0.39
N TYR A 37 -7.89 6.03 0.44
CA TYR A 37 -8.60 7.02 1.24
C TYR A 37 -10.05 7.20 0.76
N TYR A 38 -10.30 7.21 -0.55
CA TYR A 38 -11.66 7.22 -1.11
C TYR A 38 -12.48 5.96 -0.79
N GLN A 39 -11.83 4.86 -0.38
CA GLN A 39 -12.46 3.60 -0.01
C GLN A 39 -12.64 3.44 1.52
N ASP A 40 -12.52 4.55 2.26
CA ASP A 40 -12.60 4.62 3.72
C ASP A 40 -11.54 3.77 4.44
N PHE A 41 -10.36 3.58 3.84
CA PHE A 41 -9.23 2.96 4.54
C PHE A 41 -8.38 4.00 5.27
N ASP A 42 -8.08 3.74 6.53
CA ASP A 42 -7.25 4.58 7.38
C ASP A 42 -5.76 4.24 7.28
N LYS A 43 -5.46 2.98 6.96
CA LYS A 43 -4.08 2.45 6.95
C LYS A 43 -3.88 1.48 5.79
N ILE A 44 -2.62 1.33 5.40
CA ILE A 44 -2.19 0.38 4.38
C ILE A 44 -1.06 -0.51 4.91
N ILE A 45 -1.07 -1.79 4.53
CA ILE A 45 0.03 -2.74 4.69
C ILE A 45 0.54 -3.11 3.30
N LEU A 46 1.83 -2.92 3.08
CA LEU A 46 2.55 -3.31 1.86
C LEU A 46 3.65 -4.31 2.23
N HIS A 47 3.85 -5.32 1.39
CA HIS A 47 4.97 -6.24 1.54
C HIS A 47 6.21 -5.67 0.86
N GLN A 48 7.40 -6.02 1.36
CA GLN A 48 8.67 -5.57 0.80
C GLN A 48 8.79 -5.87 -0.70
N SER A 49 8.27 -7.02 -1.16
CA SER A 49 8.25 -7.40 -2.57
C SER A 49 7.40 -6.50 -3.46
N ASN A 50 6.50 -5.70 -2.87
CA ASN A 50 5.66 -4.75 -3.61
C ASN A 50 6.31 -3.37 -3.77
N LEU A 51 7.47 -3.16 -3.15
CA LEU A 51 8.23 -1.92 -3.22
C LEU A 51 9.46 -2.13 -4.10
N THR A 52 9.80 -1.12 -4.91
CA THR A 52 11.10 -1.08 -5.59
C THR A 52 12.25 -1.14 -4.57
N PRO A 53 13.36 -1.86 -4.84
CA PRO A 53 14.53 -1.87 -3.96
C PRO A 53 15.07 -0.48 -3.64
N ASP A 54 14.94 0.47 -4.58
CA ASP A 54 15.39 1.86 -4.43
C ASP A 54 14.68 2.58 -3.28
N PHE A 55 13.48 2.14 -2.86
CA PHE A 55 12.78 2.69 -1.70
C PHE A 55 13.62 2.57 -0.41
N PHE A 56 14.42 1.51 -0.30
CA PHE A 56 15.25 1.25 0.87
C PHE A 56 16.64 1.88 0.75
N ASP A 57 16.98 2.44 -0.41
CA ASP A 57 18.21 3.22 -0.62
C ASP A 57 17.97 4.68 -0.19
N LEU A 58 18.04 4.92 1.12
CA LEU A 58 17.89 6.24 1.72
C LEU A 58 19.17 7.07 1.50
N LYS A 59 19.13 7.99 0.52
CA LYS A 59 20.21 8.95 0.23
C LYS A 59 20.13 10.22 1.08
#